data_AF-C0CPZ6-F1
#
_entry.id   AF-C0CPZ6-F1
#
_cell.length_a   1.000
_cell.length_b   1.000
_cell.length_c   1.000
_cell.angle_alpha   90.00
_cell.angle_beta   90.00
_cell.angle_gamma   90.00
#
_symmetry.space_group_name_H-M   'P 1'
#
loop_
_entity.id
_entity.type
_entity.pdbx_description
1 polymer ?
#
loop_
_entity_poly.entity_id
_entity_poly.type
_entity_poly.pdbx_seq_one_letter_code
_entity_poly.pdbx_strand_id
1 'polypeptide(L)'
;MKEYTYLGFVEELTPEGMAQITQRNKFSVGEKIEVMKPDGRNLEVTVRRILNEEGEEVESAPHPQQRLYVDVGVTFQPYDILRRQEETT
;
A
#
# COMPACT_ATOMS: atom_id res chain seq x y z
N MET A 1 -9.04 -21.20 1.78
CA MET A 1 -8.34 -20.19 2.61
C MET A 1 -8.30 -18.92 1.78
N LYS A 2 -8.58 -17.74 2.35
CA LYS A 2 -8.30 -16.48 1.65
C LYS A 2 -6.79 -16.29 1.64
N GLU A 3 -6.16 -16.42 0.47
CA GLU A 3 -4.74 -16.13 0.33
C GLU A 3 -4.56 -14.61 0.28
N TYR A 4 -3.47 -14.13 0.90
CA TYR A 4 -3.14 -12.71 0.91
C TYR A 4 -1.76 -12.50 0.31
N THR A 5 -1.67 -11.52 -0.59
CA THR A 5 -0.41 -11.05 -1.14
C THR A 5 0.08 -9.86 -0.34
N TYR A 6 1.26 -10.00 0.27
CA TYR A 6 1.91 -8.92 1.00
C TYR A 6 2.47 -7.86 0.03
N LEU A 7 2.09 -6.60 0.21
CA LEU A 7 2.51 -5.50 -0.67
C LEU A 7 3.67 -4.70 -0.07
N GLY A 8 3.72 -4.59 1.25
CA GLY A 8 4.72 -3.81 1.97
C GLY A 8 4.21 -3.38 3.34
N PHE A 9 5.01 -2.60 4.07
CA PHE A 9 4.59 -1.94 5.29
C PHE A 9 4.97 -0.46 5.23
N VAL A 10 4.26 0.36 6.00
CA VAL A 10 4.53 1.79 6.14
C VAL A 10 5.81 1.96 6.94
N GLU A 11 6.87 2.39 6.25
CA GLU A 11 8.15 2.69 6.88
C GLU A 11 8.08 4.05 7.58
N GLU A 12 7.59 5.06 6.85
CA GLU A 12 7.49 6.45 7.29
C GLU A 12 6.28 7.13 6.65
N LEU A 13 5.91 8.30 7.17
CA LEU A 13 4.88 9.16 6.60
C LEU A 13 5.50 10.44 6.07
N THR A 14 5.08 10.87 4.88
CA THR A 14 5.42 12.21 4.39
C THR A 14 4.67 13.29 5.19
N PRO A 15 5.10 14.56 5.11
CA PRO A 15 4.36 15.67 5.73
C PRO A 15 2.89 15.78 5.28
N GLU A 16 2.59 15.33 4.06
CA GLU A 16 1.25 15.27 3.48
C GLU A 16 0.44 14.05 3.92
N GLY A 17 1.03 13.16 4.73
CA GLY A 17 0.40 11.96 5.26
C GLY A 17 0.41 10.75 4.32
N MET A 18 1.21 10.78 3.24
CA MET A 18 1.37 9.61 2.36
C MET A 18 2.23 8.54 3.03
N ALA A 19 1.90 7.27 2.81
CA ALA A 19 2.69 6.16 3.28
C ALA A 19 3.90 5.93 2.38
N GLN A 20 5.09 6.09 2.91
CA GLN A 20 6.28 5.56 2.26
C GLN A 20 6.37 4.06 2.51
N ILE A 21 6.53 3.28 1.45
CA ILE A 21 6.72 1.84 1.51
C ILE A 21 7.85 1.38 0.58
N THR A 22 8.50 0.28 0.95
CA THR A 22 9.23 -0.56 -0.01
C THR A 22 8.31 -1.64 -0.54
N GLN A 23 7.93 -1.55 -1.82
CA GLN A 23 7.00 -2.50 -2.44
C GLN A 23 7.61 -3.91 -2.52
N ARG A 24 6.79 -4.94 -2.33
CA ARG A 24 7.16 -6.36 -2.51
C ARG A 24 6.46 -7.06 -3.67
N ASN A 25 5.21 -6.70 -3.94
CA ASN A 25 4.41 -7.29 -5.00
C ASN A 25 3.63 -6.21 -5.74
N LYS A 26 3.31 -6.47 -7.02
CA LYS A 26 2.62 -5.49 -7.87
C LYS A 26 1.21 -5.19 -7.36
N PHE A 27 0.90 -3.90 -7.31
CA PHE A 27 -0.44 -3.34 -7.12
C PHE A 27 -0.58 -2.06 -7.96
N SER A 28 -1.81 -1.65 -8.23
CA SER A 28 -2.12 -0.50 -9.10
C SER A 28 -3.10 0.48 -8.45
N VAL A 29 -3.15 1.71 -8.97
CA VAL A 29 -4.22 2.65 -8.64
C VAL A 29 -5.58 2.06 -9.02
N GLY A 30 -6.59 2.27 -8.18
CA GLY A 30 -7.93 1.69 -8.31
C GLY A 30 -8.08 0.29 -7.71
N GLU A 31 -6.99 -0.35 -7.32
CA GLU A 31 -7.01 -1.69 -6.72
C GLU A 31 -7.51 -1.66 -5.28
N LYS A 32 -8.29 -2.67 -4.88
CA LYS A 32 -8.70 -2.87 -3.49
C LYS A 32 -7.63 -3.62 -2.71
N ILE A 33 -7.22 -3.06 -1.58
CA ILE A 33 -6.24 -3.64 -0.67
C ILE A 33 -6.75 -3.51 0.78
N GLU A 34 -6.04 -4.13 1.71
CA GLU A 34 -6.24 -3.97 3.14
C GLU A 34 -5.04 -3.29 3.79
N VAL A 35 -5.33 -2.35 4.68
CA VAL A 35 -4.38 -1.80 5.66
C VAL A 35 -4.62 -2.49 6.99
N MET A 36 -3.69 -3.36 7.38
CA MET A 36 -3.68 -4.02 8.67
C MET A 36 -2.91 -3.17 9.68
N LYS A 37 -3.63 -2.68 10.69
CA LYS A 37 -3.10 -1.85 11.77
C LYS A 37 -2.40 -2.70 12.83
N PRO A 38 -1.37 -2.18 13.52
CA PRO A 38 -0.75 -2.86 14.66
C PRO A 38 -1.70 -3.21 15.81
N ASP A 39 -2.82 -2.47 15.93
CA ASP A 39 -3.87 -2.73 16.92
C ASP A 39 -4.85 -3.87 16.52
N GLY A 40 -4.64 -4.50 15.36
CA GLY A 40 -5.42 -5.62 14.86
C GLY A 40 -6.61 -5.25 13.97
N ARG A 41 -6.90 -3.96 13.76
CA ARG A 41 -7.92 -3.53 12.79
C ARG A 41 -7.44 -3.78 11.35
N ASN A 42 -8.36 -4.23 10.49
CA ASN A 42 -8.13 -4.31 9.04
C ASN A 42 -9.09 -3.35 8.34
N LEU A 43 -8.54 -2.48 7.49
CA LEU A 43 -9.31 -1.51 6.72
C LEU A 43 -9.24 -1.87 5.24
N GLU A 44 -10.37 -2.24 4.63
CA GLU A 44 -10.47 -2.36 3.17
C GLU A 44 -10.47 -0.95 2.56
N VAL A 45 -9.53 -0.70 1.66
CA VAL A 45 -9.31 0.60 1.03
C VAL A 45 -9.03 0.44 -0.47
N THR A 46 -9.14 1.54 -1.20
CA THR A 46 -8.77 1.61 -2.62
C THR A 46 -7.51 2.45 -2.76
N VAL A 47 -6.53 1.96 -3.51
CA VAL A 47 -5.32 2.72 -3.86
C VAL A 47 -5.71 3.92 -4.72
N ARG A 48 -5.53 5.13 -4.20
CA ARG A 48 -5.93 6.37 -4.88
C ARG A 48 -4.81 6.97 -5.70
N ARG A 49 -3.60 6.92 -5.17
CA ARG A 49 -2.42 7.56 -5.76
C ARG A 49 -1.17 6.79 -5.38
N ILE A 50 -0.23 6.69 -6.31
CA ILE A 50 1.12 6.16 -6.11
C ILE A 50 2.09 7.18 -6.68
N LEU A 51 3.10 7.57 -5.90
CA LEU A 51 4.22 8.37 -6.37
C LEU A 51 5.51 7.55 -6.36
N ASN A 52 6.37 7.77 -7.35
CA ASN A 52 7.75 7.27 -7.35
C ASN A 52 8.66 8.11 -6.44
N GLU A 53 9.95 7.77 -6.36
CA GLU A 53 10.94 8.51 -5.57
C GLU A 53 11.18 9.95 -6.06
N GLU A 54 10.85 10.23 -7.33
CA GLU A 54 10.95 11.56 -7.95
C GLU A 54 9.70 12.42 -7.70
N GLY A 55 8.68 11.86 -7.03
CA GLY A 55 7.41 12.55 -6.74
C GLY A 55 6.41 12.56 -7.90
N GLU A 56 6.65 11.75 -8.94
CA GLU A 56 5.77 11.65 -10.11
C GLU A 56 4.70 10.58 -9.89
N GLU A 57 3.49 10.84 -10.41
CA GLU A 57 2.40 9.87 -10.37
C GLU A 57 2.64 8.68 -11.30
N VAL A 58 2.44 7.48 -10.75
CA VAL A 58 2.52 6.23 -11.50
C VAL A 58 1.23 5.43 -11.33
N GLU A 59 0.82 4.73 -12.38
CA GLU A 59 -0.42 3.94 -12.36
C GLU A 59 -0.26 2.61 -11.61
N SER A 60 0.97 2.12 -11.49
CA SER A 60 1.26 0.86 -10.80
C SER A 60 2.66 0.81 -10.22
N ALA A 61 2.85 -0.14 -9.32
CA ALA A 61 4.13 -0.50 -8.71
C ALA A 61 4.64 -1.82 -9.30
N PRO A 62 5.31 -1.86 -10.48
CA PRO A 62 5.65 -3.11 -11.16
C PRO A 62 6.94 -3.77 -10.65
N HIS A 63 7.80 -3.05 -9.93
CA HIS A 63 9.14 -3.53 -9.57
C HIS A 63 9.29 -3.82 -8.07
N PRO A 64 9.64 -5.06 -7.69
CA PRO A 64 10.02 -5.40 -6.32
C PRO A 64 11.12 -4.49 -5.78
N GLN A 65 11.02 -4.16 -4.49
CA GLN A 65 11.97 -3.30 -3.75
C GLN A 65 11.98 -1.83 -4.17
N GLN A 66 11.05 -1.40 -5.03
CA GLN A 66 10.87 0.02 -5.35
C GLN A 66 10.28 0.76 -4.15
N ARG A 67 10.88 1.89 -3.79
CA ARG A 67 10.33 2.82 -2.81
C ARG A 67 9.23 3.66 -3.46
N LEU A 68 8.08 3.74 -2.81
CA LEU A 68 6.89 4.41 -3.31
C LEU A 68 6.19 5.17 -2.20
N TYR A 69 5.41 6.18 -2.58
CA TYR A 69 4.51 6.89 -1.68
C TYR A 69 3.06 6.62 -2.07
N VAL A 70 2.27 6.13 -1.14
CA VAL A 70 0.92 5.63 -1.41
C VAL A 70 -0.12 6.42 -0.62
N ASP A 71 -1.19 6.80 -1.29
CA ASP A 71 -2.43 7.29 -0.67
C ASP A 71 -3.58 6.31 -0.95
N VAL A 72 -4.33 6.01 0.10
CA VAL A 72 -5.52 5.16 0.08
C VAL A 72 -6.74 5.83 0.72
N GLY A 73 -6.60 7.09 1.15
CA GLY A 73 -7.69 7.86 1.75
C GLY A 73 -7.96 7.62 3.23
N VAL A 74 -7.07 6.91 3.92
CA VAL A 74 -7.09 6.80 5.38
C VAL A 74 -5.76 7.24 5.94
N THR A 75 -5.75 7.66 7.20
CA THR A 75 -4.52 7.99 7.91
C THR A 75 -3.72 6.71 8.18
N PHE A 76 -2.45 6.73 7.79
CA PHE A 76 -1.50 5.68 8.08
C PHE A 76 -0.80 5.88 9.43
N GLN A 77 -0.20 4.81 9.93
CA GLN A 77 0.76 4.83 11.03
C GLN A 77 1.99 4.00 10.61
N PRO A 78 3.19 4.31 11.12
CA PRO A 78 4.33 3.44 10.94
C PRO A 78 4.00 1.99 11.34
N TYR A 79 4.52 1.04 10.57
CA TYR A 79 4.28 -0.40 10.70
C TYR A 79 2.89 -0.90 10.30
N ASP A 80 2.01 -0.05 9.77
CA ASP A 80 0.83 -0.52 9.06
C ASP A 80 1.24 -1.44 7.91
N ILE A 81 0.57 -2.58 7.76
CA ILE A 81 0.85 -3.55 6.70
C ILE A 81 -0.16 -3.36 5.57
N LEU A 82 0.33 -3.28 4.34
CA LEU A 82 -0.48 -3.29 3.14
C LEU A 82 -0.48 -4.71 2.56
N ARG A 83 -1.68 -5.26 2.32
CA ARG A 83 -1.86 -6.56 1.70
C ARG A 83 -3.06 -6.58 0.77
N ARG A 84 -3.06 -7.46 -0.22
CA ARG A 84 -4.21 -7.71 -1.09
C ARG A 84 -4.81 -9.06 -0.78
N GLN A 85 -6.14 -9.12 -0.70
CA GLN A 85 -6.84 -10.40 -0.66
C GLN A 85 -6.93 -10.97 -2.08
N GLU A 86 -6.45 -12.19 -2.29
CA GLU A 86 -6.62 -12.88 -3.57
C GLU A 86 -8.03 -13.46 -3.68
N GLU A 87 -8.63 -13.36 -4.87
CA GLU A 87 -9.92 -13.98 -5.13
C GLU A 87 -9.73 -15.50 -5.21
N THR A 88 -10.50 -16.25 -4.42
CA THR A 88 -10.54 -17.69 -4.54
C THR A 88 -11.33 -18.02 -5.81
N THR A 89 -10.61 -18.39 -6.88
CA THR A 89 -11.23 -18.98 -8.08
C THR A 89 -11.71 -20.39 -7.78
#